data_AF-A0A6B2XTT0-F1
#
_entry.id   AF-A0A6B2XTT0-F1
#
_cell.length_a   1.000
_cell.length_b   1.000
_cell.length_c   1.000
_cell.angle_alpha   90.00
_cell.angle_beta   90.00
_cell.angle_gamma   90.00
#
_symmetry.space_group_name_H-M   'P 1'
#
loop_
_entity.id
_entity.type
_entity.pdbx_description
1 polymer ?
#
loop_
_entity_poly.entity_id
_entity_poly.type
_entity_poly.pdbx_seq_one_letter_code
_entity_poly.pdbx_strand_id
1 'polypeptide(L)'
;MSGGKAKPCTSEDVKVAEARQAAVRPPGTGTGAAIVAVANTSKSACTLQGFPTVAGAGNGSPDKNVPLATTHSGSAATVSLAPGARAWTKLTFVNVQGEADGYCESGAT
;
A
#
# COMPACT_ATOMS: atom_id res chain seq x y z
N MET A 1 10.49 28.90 -15.59
CA MET A 1 10.62 27.74 -14.71
C MET A 1 10.43 26.50 -15.57
N SER A 2 11.50 25.80 -15.93
CA SER A 2 11.46 24.71 -16.93
C SER A 2 10.80 23.46 -16.33
N GLY A 3 9.58 23.17 -16.79
CA GLY A 3 8.76 22.03 -16.38
C GLY A 3 9.21 20.72 -17.03
N GLY A 4 10.38 20.22 -16.64
CA GLY A 4 10.78 18.84 -16.95
C GLY A 4 9.96 17.86 -16.13
N LYS A 5 9.32 16.89 -16.78
CA LYS A 5 8.55 15.83 -16.12
C LYS A 5 9.50 15.05 -15.20
N ALA A 6 9.28 15.10 -13.89
CA ALA A 6 10.13 14.40 -12.93
C ALA A 6 10.16 12.89 -13.23
N LYS A 7 11.33 12.27 -13.10
CA LYS A 7 11.52 10.82 -13.34
C LYS A 7 10.69 10.00 -12.34
N PRO A 8 10.30 8.76 -12.68
CA PRO A 8 9.79 7.82 -11.67
C PRO A 8 10.80 7.65 -10.53
N CYS A 9 10.30 7.55 -9.30
CA CYS A 9 11.16 7.18 -8.17
C CYS A 9 11.61 5.72 -8.30
N THR A 10 12.86 5.44 -7.97
CA THR A 10 13.36 4.07 -7.76
C THR A 10 13.34 3.72 -6.26
N SER A 11 13.58 2.45 -5.92
CA SER A 11 13.72 2.00 -4.52
C SER A 11 14.88 2.67 -3.78
N GLU A 12 15.86 3.22 -4.50
CA GLU A 12 17.00 3.95 -3.92
C GLU A 12 16.64 5.42 -3.63
N ASP A 13 15.66 5.98 -4.35
CA ASP A 13 15.22 7.36 -4.17
C ASP A 13 14.32 7.54 -2.94
N VAL A 14 13.65 6.46 -2.50
CA VAL A 14 12.63 6.51 -1.45
C VAL A 14 12.93 5.58 -0.28
N LYS A 15 12.63 6.06 0.92
CA LYS A 15 12.61 5.23 2.12
C LYS A 15 11.18 5.02 2.60
N VAL A 16 10.81 3.76 2.82
CA VAL A 16 9.55 3.38 3.46
C VAL A 16 9.67 3.64 4.96
N ALA A 17 8.71 4.35 5.54
CA ALA A 17 8.59 4.47 7.00
C ALA A 17 7.86 3.24 7.56
N GLU A 18 8.12 2.91 8.83
CA GLU A 18 7.38 1.85 9.50
C GLU A 18 5.87 2.06 9.37
N ALA A 19 5.17 1.01 8.95
CA ALA A 19 3.73 1.05 8.81
C ALA A 19 3.10 1.19 10.20
N ARG A 20 2.03 1.99 10.29
CA ARG A 20 1.30 2.21 11.53
C ARG A 20 -0.19 2.02 11.31
N GLN A 21 -0.92 1.72 12.37
CA GLN A 21 -2.37 1.71 12.28
C GLN A 21 -2.92 3.12 11.99
N ALA A 22 -3.96 3.19 11.16
CA ALA A 22 -4.68 4.43 10.94
C ALA A 22 -5.42 4.83 12.22
N ALA A 23 -5.45 6.12 12.54
CA ALA A 23 -6.20 6.63 13.71
C ALA A 23 -7.71 6.41 13.55
N VAL A 24 -8.22 6.56 12.32
CA VAL A 24 -9.61 6.25 11.95
C VAL A 24 -9.63 4.93 11.19
N ARG A 25 -10.33 3.94 11.75
CA ARG A 25 -10.44 2.59 11.19
C ARG A 25 -11.91 2.28 10.88
N PRO A 26 -12.19 1.46 9.84
CA PRO A 26 -13.52 0.92 9.65
C PRO A 26 -14.00 0.18 10.90
N PRO A 27 -15.29 0.27 11.26
CA PRO A 27 -15.85 -0.55 12.33
C PRO A 27 -16.05 -2.00 11.85
N GLY A 28 -15.94 -2.97 12.76
CA GLY A 28 -16.25 -4.38 12.51
C GLY A 28 -15.08 -5.33 12.76
N THR A 29 -15.38 -6.53 13.27
CA THR A 29 -14.40 -7.59 13.49
C THR A 29 -13.74 -8.01 12.16
N GLY A 30 -12.44 -8.24 12.17
CA GLY A 30 -11.70 -8.61 10.96
C GLY A 30 -11.46 -7.45 9.99
N THR A 31 -11.93 -6.24 10.28
CA THR A 31 -11.60 -5.04 9.50
C THR A 31 -10.43 -4.28 10.12
N GLY A 32 -9.62 -3.65 9.29
CA GLY A 32 -8.53 -2.81 9.78
C GLY A 32 -8.03 -1.82 8.74
N ALA A 33 -7.20 -0.90 9.20
CA ALA A 33 -6.56 0.08 8.34
C ALA A 33 -5.14 0.40 8.78
N ALA A 34 -4.22 0.43 7.81
CA ALA A 34 -2.82 0.76 8.00
C ALA A 34 -2.42 1.94 7.12
N ILE A 35 -1.50 2.76 7.63
CA ILE A 35 -0.85 3.83 6.89
C ILE A 35 0.55 3.34 6.50
N VAL A 36 0.83 3.37 5.21
CA VAL A 36 2.17 3.16 4.65
C VAL A 36 2.65 4.49 4.11
N ALA A 37 3.81 4.95 4.56
CA ALA A 37 4.37 6.22 4.15
C ALA A 37 5.73 6.03 3.49
N VAL A 38 6.02 6.87 2.52
CA VAL A 38 7.27 6.92 1.78
C VAL A 38 7.81 8.34 1.78
N ALA A 39 9.12 8.47 1.94
CA ALA A 39 9.83 9.74 1.90
C ALA A 39 10.86 9.72 0.78
N ASN A 40 10.93 10.77 -0.03
CA ASN A 40 12.01 10.94 -0.99
C ASN A 40 13.29 11.35 -0.24
N THR A 41 14.26 10.44 -0.19
CA THR A 41 15.57 10.64 0.45
C THR A 41 16.66 11.03 -0.54
N SER A 42 16.34 11.06 -1.83
CA SER A 42 17.25 11.53 -2.86
C SER A 42 17.38 13.06 -2.87
N LYS A 43 18.35 13.56 -3.65
CA LYS A 43 18.57 14.99 -3.88
C LYS A 43 17.72 15.58 -5.01
N SER A 44 16.90 14.77 -5.70
CA SER A 44 16.13 15.17 -6.87
C SER A 44 14.65 14.88 -6.71
N ALA A 45 13.80 15.65 -7.39
CA ALA A 45 12.37 15.34 -7.43
C ALA A 45 12.12 14.07 -8.27
N CYS A 46 11.15 13.26 -7.84
CA CYS A 46 10.71 12.07 -8.57
C CYS A 46 9.20 11.89 -8.44
N THR A 47 8.61 10.96 -9.19
CA THR A 47 7.17 10.66 -9.15
C THR A 47 6.87 9.23 -8.75
N LEU A 48 5.81 9.06 -7.97
CA LEU A 48 5.18 7.76 -7.70
C LEU A 48 3.86 7.68 -8.47
N GLN A 49 3.57 6.52 -9.06
CA GLN A 49 2.29 6.23 -9.70
C GLN A 49 2.03 4.72 -9.63
N GLY A 50 0.85 4.35 -9.13
CA GLY A 50 0.42 2.95 -9.06
C GLY A 50 -0.39 2.67 -7.80
N PHE A 51 -0.60 1.38 -7.56
CA PHE A 51 -1.28 0.85 -6.38
C PHE A 51 -0.32 0.00 -5.56
N PRO A 52 -0.46 -0.03 -4.22
CA PRO A 52 0.30 -0.94 -3.38
C PRO A 52 -0.10 -2.39 -3.64
N THR A 53 0.88 -3.28 -3.72
CA THR A 53 0.66 -4.73 -3.71
C THR A 53 0.58 -5.24 -2.27
N VAL A 54 -0.21 -6.28 -2.02
CA VAL A 54 -0.40 -6.86 -0.68
C VAL A 54 -0.06 -8.35 -0.72
N ALA A 55 0.60 -8.83 0.32
CA ALA A 55 0.87 -10.25 0.55
C ALA A 55 0.45 -10.63 1.97
N GLY A 56 -0.17 -11.80 2.12
CA GLY A 56 -0.54 -12.36 3.42
C GLY A 56 0.61 -13.20 3.98
N ALA A 57 0.86 -13.11 5.28
CA ALA A 57 1.86 -13.92 5.98
C ALA A 57 1.27 -14.48 7.28
N GLY A 58 1.71 -15.67 7.68
CA GLY A 58 1.41 -16.21 9.00
C GLY A 58 2.06 -15.38 10.10
N ASN A 59 1.39 -15.26 11.25
CA ASN A 59 1.95 -14.53 12.39
C ASN A 59 3.31 -15.13 12.81
N GLY A 60 4.34 -14.29 12.89
CA GLY A 60 5.71 -14.72 13.19
C GLY A 60 6.51 -15.29 12.01
N SER A 61 5.99 -15.24 10.78
CA SER A 61 6.73 -15.69 9.57
C SER A 61 6.58 -14.70 8.39
N PRO A 62 7.01 -13.43 8.55
CA PRO A 62 6.83 -12.39 7.53
C PRO A 62 7.53 -12.71 6.20
N ASP A 63 8.63 -13.48 6.24
CA ASP A 63 9.39 -13.89 5.05
C ASP A 63 8.70 -15.01 4.26
N LYS A 64 7.67 -15.64 4.82
CA LYS A 64 6.86 -16.69 4.17
C LYS A 64 5.51 -16.11 3.75
N ASN A 65 5.55 -14.98 3.05
CA ASN A 65 4.35 -14.33 2.55
C ASN A 65 3.92 -14.91 1.18
N VAL A 66 2.61 -14.79 0.90
CA VAL A 66 2.01 -15.13 -0.38
C VAL A 66 1.32 -13.89 -0.94
N PRO A 67 1.66 -13.44 -2.16
CA PRO A 67 0.96 -12.34 -2.82
C PRO A 67 -0.54 -12.59 -2.92
N LEU A 68 -1.34 -11.57 -2.62
CA LEU A 68 -2.79 -11.64 -2.75
C LEU A 68 -3.23 -11.10 -4.11
N ALA A 69 -4.28 -11.71 -4.68
CA ALA A 69 -5.00 -11.10 -5.79
C ALA A 69 -5.64 -9.79 -5.30
N THR A 70 -5.39 -8.70 -6.02
CA THR A 70 -5.88 -7.36 -5.65
C THR A 70 -6.77 -6.81 -6.75
N THR A 71 -7.95 -6.35 -6.37
CA THR A 71 -8.86 -5.61 -7.26
C THR A 71 -8.72 -4.13 -6.97
N HIS A 72 -8.21 -3.37 -7.94
CA HIS A 72 -8.09 -1.91 -7.82
C HIS A 72 -9.38 -1.24 -8.27
N SER A 73 -9.80 -0.21 -7.55
CA SER A 73 -10.90 0.68 -7.95
C SER A 73 -10.38 2.11 -8.13
N GLY A 74 -10.89 2.80 -9.15
CA GLY A 74 -10.44 4.14 -9.53
C GLY A 74 -9.12 4.16 -10.32
N SER A 75 -8.61 5.37 -10.57
CA SER A 75 -7.36 5.58 -11.32
C SER A 75 -6.19 5.89 -10.40
N ALA A 76 -5.01 5.36 -10.70
CA ALA A 76 -3.79 5.68 -9.97
C ALA A 76 -3.37 7.13 -10.23
N ALA A 77 -3.33 7.95 -9.17
CA ALA A 77 -2.86 9.32 -9.24
C ALA A 77 -1.32 9.38 -9.25
N THR A 78 -0.76 10.27 -10.06
CA THR A 78 0.67 10.59 -10.00
C THR A 78 0.95 11.51 -8.82
N VAL A 79 1.89 11.12 -7.96
CA VAL A 79 2.35 11.91 -6.81
C VAL A 79 3.77 12.38 -7.09
N SER A 80 3.97 13.71 -7.15
CA SER A 80 5.31 14.29 -7.23
C SER A 80 5.91 14.44 -5.83
N LEU A 81 7.12 13.92 -5.64
CA LEU A 81 7.88 14.02 -4.40
C LEU A 81 9.12 14.86 -4.61
N ALA A 82 9.09 16.10 -4.11
CA ALA A 82 10.30 16.90 -3.95
C ALA A 82 11.29 16.24 -2.96
N PRO A 83 12.59 16.60 -2.98
CA PRO A 83 13.55 16.13 -1.97
C PRO A 83 13.04 16.36 -0.55
N GLY A 84 13.05 15.32 0.29
CA GLY A 84 12.54 15.36 1.67
C GLY A 84 11.02 15.29 1.82
N ALA A 85 10.26 15.40 0.73
CA ALA A 85 8.80 15.31 0.77
C ALA A 85 8.32 13.88 1.10
N ARG A 86 7.10 13.78 1.63
CA ARG A 86 6.49 12.52 2.04
C ARG A 86 5.13 12.35 1.39
N ALA A 87 4.83 11.12 1.00
CA ALA A 87 3.49 10.69 0.63
C ALA A 87 3.09 9.50 1.49
N TRP A 88 1.78 9.27 1.60
CA TRP A 88 1.25 8.13 2.33
C TRP A 88 0.01 7.60 1.62
N THR A 89 -0.24 6.31 1.82
CA THR A 89 -1.49 5.65 1.43
C THR A 89 -2.10 4.98 2.65
N LYS A 90 -3.43 4.96 2.70
CA LYS A 90 -4.20 4.20 3.68
C LYS A 90 -4.68 2.92 3.02
N LEU A 91 -4.19 1.80 3.52
CA LEU A 91 -4.71 0.48 3.21
C LEU A 91 -5.86 0.17 4.15
N THR A 92 -6.98 -0.27 3.61
CA THR A 92 -8.11 -0.81 4.39
C THR A 92 -8.29 -2.26 3.99
N PHE A 93 -8.45 -3.14 4.97
CA PHE A 93 -8.61 -4.57 4.76
C PHE A 93 -9.83 -5.07 5.54
N VAL A 94 -10.53 -6.02 4.94
CA VAL A 94 -11.66 -6.74 5.52
C VAL A 94 -11.33 -8.21 5.35
N ASN A 95 -11.16 -8.93 6.45
CA ASN A 95 -11.07 -10.38 6.41
C ASN A 95 -12.48 -10.93 6.22
N VAL A 96 -12.70 -11.71 5.16
CA VAL A 96 -13.95 -12.45 4.99
C VAL A 96 -13.88 -13.66 5.91
N GLN A 97 -14.71 -13.70 6.95
CA GLN A 97 -14.76 -14.84 7.87
C GLN A 97 -15.49 -16.01 7.20
N GLY A 98 -14.94 -17.23 7.31
CA GLY A 98 -15.44 -18.46 6.66
C GLY A 98 -14.51 -19.02 5.58
N GLU A 99 -13.56 -18.23 5.08
CA GLU A 99 -12.61 -18.63 4.03
C GLU A 99 -11.57 -19.65 4.55
N ALA A 100 -11.22 -19.56 5.84
CA ALA A 100 -10.38 -20.54 6.53
C ALA A 100 -11.12 -21.87 6.82
N ASP A 101 -12.45 -21.86 6.83
CA ASP A 101 -13.29 -23.02 7.15
C ASP A 101 -13.79 -23.75 5.88
N GLY A 102 -13.35 -23.30 4.70
CA GLY A 102 -13.61 -23.97 3.41
C GLY A 102 -14.96 -23.64 2.75
N TYR A 103 -15.69 -22.60 3.21
CA TYR A 103 -16.95 -22.19 2.59
C TYR A 103 -16.96 -20.69 2.25
N CYS A 104 -17.16 -20.36 0.97
CA CYS A 104 -17.49 -19.01 0.51
C CYS A 104 -18.52 -19.05 -0.63
N GLU A 105 -19.64 -18.34 -0.47
CA GLU A 105 -20.50 -17.92 -1.59
C GLU A 105 -19.75 -16.99 -2.57
N SER A 106 -18.77 -16.22 -2.08
CA SER A 106 -18.01 -15.24 -2.88
C SER A 106 -16.90 -15.85 -3.76
N GLY A 107 -16.67 -17.16 -3.68
CA GLY A 107 -15.69 -17.90 -4.50
C GLY A 107 -16.29 -18.61 -5.72
N ALA A 108 -17.61 -18.56 -5.90
CA ALA A 108 -18.26 -19.11 -7.07
C ALA A 108 -18.13 -18.15 -8.26
N THR A 109 -17.23 -18.47 -9.19
CA THR A 109 -17.34 -18.04 -10.60
C THR A 109 -18.13 -19.07 -11.38
#